data_AF-A0A1J3JZ34-F1
#
_entry.id   AF-A0A1J3JZ34-F1
#
_cell.length_a   1.000
_cell.length_b   1.000
_cell.length_c   1.000
_cell.angle_alpha   90.00
_cell.angle_beta   90.00
_cell.angle_gamma   90.00
#
_symmetry.space_group_name_H-M   'P 1'
#
loop_
_entity.id
_entity.type
_entity.pdbx_description
1 polymer ?
#
loop_
_entity_poly.entity_id
_entity_poly.type
_entity_poly.pdbx_seq_one_letter_code
_entity_poly.pdbx_strand_id
1 'polypeptide(L)'
;MVDTIKKMTTFFREDFATTHMFEKELARQLKIPPLACAVRAVPGYHACGSEVFAPPRKLLSNGDHVMLLVAYGRLKGRRLFEFQDSNGLWVGSRGFVKFAAGSNLITEFLVIDV
;
A
#
# COMPACT_ATOMS: atom_id res chain seq x y z
N MET A 1 14.72 -13.16 22.47
CA MET A 1 14.13 -11.89 22.95
C MET A 1 12.73 -11.81 22.36
N VAL A 2 11.70 -11.60 23.16
CA VAL A 2 10.37 -11.30 22.63
C VAL A 2 10.28 -9.78 22.64
N ASP A 3 10.36 -9.17 21.45
CA ASP A 3 10.16 -7.73 21.34
C ASP A 3 8.69 -7.44 21.69
N THR A 4 8.49 -6.61 22.70
CA THR A 4 7.15 -6.28 23.21
C THR A 4 6.66 -5.05 22.46
N ILE A 5 5.46 -5.12 21.88
CA ILE A 5 4.85 -3.97 21.23
C ILE A 5 4.70 -2.83 22.24
N LYS A 6 5.41 -1.73 22.03
CA LYS A 6 5.39 -0.53 22.87
C LYS A 6 4.25 0.39 22.48
N LYS A 7 3.99 0.52 21.17
CA LYS A 7 2.98 1.42 20.64
C LYS A 7 2.48 0.95 19.27
N MET A 8 1.20 1.19 19.01
CA MET A 8 0.61 1.11 17.69
C MET A 8 0.04 2.46 17.31
N THR A 9 0.35 2.94 16.11
CA THR A 9 -0.17 4.21 15.57
C THR A 9 -0.78 3.96 14.20
N THR A 10 -2.05 4.29 14.05
CA THR A 10 -2.72 4.30 12.74
C THR A 10 -2.64 5.70 12.17
N PHE A 11 -2.27 5.79 10.89
CA PHE A 11 -2.28 7.03 10.14
C PHE A 11 -3.38 6.95 9.09
N PHE A 12 -4.35 7.87 9.15
CA PHE A 12 -5.42 7.93 8.16
C PHE A 12 -5.05 8.90 7.05
N ARG A 13 -5.43 8.59 5.81
CA ARG A 13 -5.20 9.46 4.66
C ARG A 13 -5.80 10.85 4.88
N GLU A 14 -6.96 10.94 5.50
CA GLU A 14 -7.68 12.19 5.77
C GLU A 14 -6.97 13.14 6.74
N ASP A 15 -6.04 12.64 7.58
CA ASP A 15 -5.23 13.46 8.49
C ASP A 15 -4.19 14.32 7.74
N PHE A 16 -4.00 14.08 6.44
CA PHE A 16 -2.98 14.75 5.64
C PHE A 16 -3.61 15.68 4.59
N ALA A 17 -3.08 16.89 4.49
CA ALA A 17 -3.55 17.90 3.53
C ALA A 17 -3.52 17.41 2.06
N THR A 18 -2.57 16.53 1.71
CA THR A 18 -2.45 15.99 0.36
C THR A 18 -2.06 14.52 0.35
N THR A 19 -2.39 13.82 -0.74
CA THR A 19 -1.98 12.42 -0.95
C THR A 19 -0.47 12.29 -0.97
N HIS A 20 0.22 13.31 -1.50
CA HIS A 20 1.68 13.33 -1.51
C HIS A 20 2.27 13.37 -0.09
N MET A 21 1.69 14.12 0.84
CA MET A 21 2.16 14.19 2.22
C MET A 21 1.93 12.87 2.96
N PHE A 22 0.76 12.26 2.78
CA PHE A 22 0.46 10.92 3.32
C PHE A 22 1.44 9.87 2.80
N GLU A 23 1.62 9.80 1.48
CA GLU A 23 2.55 8.86 0.84
C GLU A 23 4.02 9.10 1.22
N LYS A 24 4.40 10.35 1.52
CA LYS A 24 5.73 10.68 2.04
C LYS A 24 5.95 10.12 3.44
N GLU A 25 4.94 10.20 4.31
CA GLU A 25 5.00 9.61 5.65
C GLU A 25 4.99 8.08 5.59
N LEU A 26 4.12 7.49 4.77
CA LEU A 26 4.10 6.05 4.48
C LEU A 26 5.49 5.55 4.06
N ALA A 27 6.12 6.21 3.08
CA ALA A 27 7.46 5.85 2.60
C ALA A 27 8.57 6.11 3.64
N ARG A 28 8.35 7.01 4.60
CA ARG A 28 9.28 7.25 5.72
C ARG A 28 9.24 6.08 6.70
N GLN A 29 8.04 5.60 7.02
CA GLN A 29 7.80 4.54 8.01
C GLN A 29 8.20 3.15 7.48
N LEU A 30 8.03 2.91 6.17
CA LEU A 30 8.41 1.66 5.50
C LEU A 30 9.92 1.35 5.58
N LYS A 31 10.76 2.33 5.94
CA LYS A 31 12.22 2.13 6.06
C LYS A 31 12.62 1.18 7.20
N ILE A 32 11.71 0.87 8.13
CA ILE A 32 11.98 0.02 9.29
C ILE A 32 11.37 -1.38 9.05
N PRO A 33 10.05 -1.62 9.23
CA PRO A 33 9.41 -2.85 8.77
C PRO A 33 8.42 -2.61 7.61
N PRO A 34 7.97 -3.69 6.94
CA PRO A 34 6.76 -3.67 6.13
C PRO A 34 5.55 -3.14 6.91
N LEU A 35 4.65 -2.42 6.23
CA LEU A 35 3.50 -1.77 6.88
C LEU A 35 2.20 -2.45 6.46
N ALA A 36 1.35 -2.78 7.43
CA ALA A 36 -0.02 -3.17 7.13
C ALA A 36 -0.80 -1.93 6.69
N CYS A 37 -1.41 -1.96 5.51
CA CYS A 37 -2.15 -0.85 4.95
C CYS A 37 -3.54 -1.31 4.50
N ALA A 38 -4.57 -0.50 4.77
CA ALA A 38 -5.83 -0.68 4.06
C ALA A 38 -5.76 0.03 2.71
N VAL A 39 -6.27 -0.65 1.70
CA VAL A 39 -6.23 -0.24 0.31
C VAL A 39 -7.61 -0.48 -0.30
N ARG A 40 -8.13 0.52 -1.01
CA ARG A 40 -9.37 0.40 -1.77
C ARG A 40 -9.24 -0.70 -2.81
N ALA A 41 -10.03 -1.76 -2.67
CA ALA A 41 -10.05 -2.88 -3.58
C ALA A 41 -10.82 -2.49 -4.86
N VAL A 42 -10.07 -2.13 -5.91
CA VAL A 42 -10.61 -1.74 -7.22
C VAL A 42 -10.56 -2.92 -8.19
N PRO A 43 -11.65 -3.25 -8.90
CA PRO A 43 -11.65 -4.36 -9.86
C PRO A 43 -10.45 -4.34 -10.82
N GLY A 44 -9.83 -5.51 -11.02
CA GLY A 44 -8.70 -5.70 -11.95
C GLY A 44 -7.31 -5.51 -11.35
N TYR A 45 -7.17 -5.03 -10.11
CA TYR A 45 -5.84 -4.83 -9.49
C TYR A 45 -5.02 -6.14 -9.43
N HIS A 46 -5.69 -7.27 -9.20
CA HIS A 46 -5.08 -8.60 -9.06
C HIS A 46 -4.46 -9.13 -10.37
N ALA A 47 -4.85 -8.60 -11.53
CA ALA A 47 -4.30 -9.00 -12.82
C ALA A 47 -2.98 -8.28 -13.15
N CYS A 48 -2.66 -7.19 -12.43
CA CYS A 48 -1.44 -6.43 -12.65
C CYS A 48 -0.26 -7.12 -11.97
N GLY A 49 0.45 -7.96 -12.72
CA GLY A 49 1.65 -8.64 -12.24
C GLY A 49 2.90 -7.77 -12.24
N SER A 50 3.69 -7.84 -13.31
CA SER A 50 4.92 -7.03 -13.45
C SER A 50 4.65 -5.55 -13.74
N GLU A 51 3.39 -5.16 -13.92
CA GLU A 51 2.98 -3.80 -14.26
C GLU A 51 2.57 -2.99 -13.03
N VAL A 52 2.57 -1.66 -13.18
CA VAL A 52 2.07 -0.74 -12.16
C VAL A 52 0.59 -0.49 -12.44
N PHE A 53 -0.28 -1.00 -11.57
CA PHE A 53 -1.70 -0.73 -11.62
C PHE A 53 -1.96 0.76 -11.36
N ALA A 54 -2.65 1.38 -12.31
CA ALA A 54 -3.16 2.73 -12.19
C ALA A 54 -4.69 2.63 -12.27
N PRO A 55 -5.43 2.93 -11.18
CA PRO A 55 -6.86 2.78 -11.19
C PRO A 55 -7.52 3.79 -12.15
N PRO A 56 -8.73 3.47 -12.67
CA PRO A 56 -9.51 4.44 -13.42
C PRO A 56 -9.84 5.68 -12.58
N ARG A 57 -10.08 6.82 -13.24
CA ARG A 57 -10.40 8.10 -12.56
C ARG A 57 -11.59 7.99 -11.60
N LYS A 58 -12.56 7.12 -11.91
CA LYS A 58 -13.68 6.82 -11.02
C LYS A 58 -13.39 5.51 -10.28
N LEU A 59 -13.09 5.63 -9.00
CA LEU A 59 -12.87 4.50 -8.11
C LEU A 59 -14.22 3.87 -7.76
N LEU A 60 -14.58 2.78 -8.44
CA LEU A 60 -15.61 1.86 -7.97
C LEU A 60 -14.92 0.89 -7.01
N SER A 61 -14.95 1.22 -5.72
CA SER A 61 -14.37 0.38 -4.67
C SER A 61 -15.38 -0.66 -4.21
N ASN A 62 -14.93 -1.91 -4.02
CA ASN A 62 -15.72 -2.96 -3.38
C ASN A 62 -15.56 -2.97 -1.85
N GLY A 63 -14.94 -1.94 -1.30
CA GLY A 63 -14.51 -1.87 0.10
C GLY A 63 -12.99 -1.82 0.21
N ASP A 64 -12.50 -1.77 1.44
CA ASP A 64 -11.08 -1.75 1.73
C ASP A 64 -10.57 -3.19 1.96
N HIS A 65 -9.36 -3.47 1.49
CA HIS A 65 -8.61 -4.71 1.66
C HIS A 65 -7.29 -4.41 2.34
N VAL A 66 -6.88 -5.22 3.30
CA VAL A 66 -5.62 -5.03 4.01
C VAL A 66 -4.51 -5.82 3.33
N MET A 67 -3.44 -5.13 2.94
CA MET A 67 -2.25 -5.70 2.33
C MET A 67 -0.98 -5.22 3.02
N LEU A 68 0.10 -5.96 2.84
CA LEU A 68 1.39 -5.62 3.43
C LEU A 68 2.22 -4.82 2.42
N LEU A 69 2.49 -3.55 2.71
CA LEU A 69 3.41 -2.73 1.93
C LEU A 69 4.85 -3.18 2.21
N VAL A 70 5.56 -3.59 1.16
CA VAL A 70 6.92 -4.14 1.28
C VAL A 70 7.98 -3.30 0.59
N ALA A 71 7.61 -2.49 -0.41
CA ALA A 71 8.56 -1.61 -1.09
C ALA A 71 7.92 -0.34 -1.64
N TYR A 72 8.76 0.69 -1.81
CA TYR A 72 8.45 1.92 -2.54
C TYR A 72 9.60 2.22 -3.49
N GLY A 73 9.30 2.66 -4.71
CA GLY A 73 10.35 2.88 -5.71
C GLY A 73 9.85 3.48 -7.02
N ARG A 74 10.56 3.17 -8.11
CA ARG A 74 10.22 3.57 -9.47
C ARG A 74 10.34 2.41 -10.44
N LEU A 75 9.38 2.28 -11.36
CA LEU A 75 9.44 1.37 -12.50
C LEU A 75 9.12 2.15 -13.77
N LYS A 76 10.01 2.09 -14.77
CA LYS A 76 9.88 2.83 -16.05
C LYS A 76 9.53 4.32 -15.85
N GLY A 77 10.19 4.97 -14.88
CA GLY A 77 9.98 6.39 -14.53
C GLY A 77 8.75 6.68 -13.66
N ARG A 78 7.87 5.71 -13.40
CA ARG A 78 6.66 5.89 -12.58
C ARG A 78 6.94 5.49 -11.13
N ARG A 79 6.57 6.36 -10.18
CA ARG A 79 6.63 6.03 -8.74
C ARG A 79 5.58 4.98 -8.38
N LEU A 80 5.94 4.04 -7.54
CA LEU A 80 5.06 2.95 -7.13
C LEU A 80 5.25 2.54 -5.67
N PHE A 81 4.22 1.88 -5.17
CA PHE A 81 4.22 1.10 -3.95
C PHE A 81 3.97 -0.37 -4.30
N GLU A 82 4.73 -1.28 -3.71
CA GLU A 82 4.58 -2.72 -3.90
C GLU A 82 4.03 -3.36 -2.63
N PHE A 83 2.98 -4.16 -2.81
CA PHE A 83 2.25 -4.82 -1.77
C PHE A 83 2.32 -6.33 -1.94
N GLN A 84 2.42 -7.05 -0.81
CA GLN A 84 2.09 -8.45 -0.73
C GLN A 84 0.60 -8.60 -0.41
N ASP A 85 -0.11 -9.34 -1.25
CA ASP A 85 -1.51 -9.72 -1.06
C ASP A 85 -1.59 -11.06 -0.29
N SER A 86 -2.74 -11.32 0.34
CA SER A 86 -3.10 -12.55 1.04
C SER A 86 -3.94 -13.52 0.20
N ASN A 87 -4.32 -13.14 -1.02
CA ASN A 87 -5.15 -13.94 -1.93
C ASN A 87 -4.40 -15.02 -2.74
N GLY A 88 -3.19 -15.43 -2.34
CA GLY A 88 -2.43 -16.50 -2.97
C GLY A 88 -1.50 -16.07 -4.12
N LEU A 89 -0.74 -17.03 -4.65
CA LEU A 89 0.36 -16.75 -5.58
C LEU A 89 -0.07 -16.39 -7.01
N TRP A 90 -1.34 -16.62 -7.37
CA TRP A 90 -1.89 -16.27 -8.69
C TRP A 90 -2.19 -14.77 -8.83
N VAL A 91 -2.20 -14.03 -7.72
CA VAL A 91 -2.41 -12.58 -7.74
C VAL A 91 -1.13 -11.86 -8.18
N GLY A 92 -1.28 -10.97 -9.14
CA GLY A 92 -0.22 -10.13 -9.66
C GLY A 92 1.00 -10.95 -10.07
N SER A 93 2.15 -10.62 -9.49
CA SER A 93 3.42 -11.30 -9.72
C SER A 93 3.80 -12.10 -8.48
N ARG A 94 3.35 -13.36 -8.43
CA ARG A 94 3.62 -14.30 -7.32
C ARG A 94 3.07 -13.82 -5.96
N GLY A 95 1.87 -13.26 -5.95
CA GLY A 95 1.22 -12.71 -4.76
C GLY A 95 1.53 -11.24 -4.48
N PHE A 96 2.25 -10.55 -5.38
CA PHE A 96 2.61 -9.15 -5.22
C PHE A 96 1.95 -8.27 -6.29
N VAL A 97 1.49 -7.10 -5.88
CA VAL A 97 0.87 -6.09 -6.75
C VAL A 97 1.57 -4.76 -6.58
N LYS A 98 1.64 -3.96 -7.66
CA LYS A 98 2.27 -2.65 -7.65
C LYS A 98 1.23 -1.58 -7.94
N PHE A 99 1.06 -0.61 -7.05
CA PHE A 99 0.18 0.53 -7.23
C PHE A 99 0.95 1.79 -7.57
N ALA A 100 0.42 2.57 -8.53
CA ALA A 100 0.97 3.88 -8.81
C ALA A 100 0.87 4.78 -7.58
N ALA A 101 1.96 5.45 -7.23
CA ALA A 101 1.91 6.52 -6.24
C ALA A 101 1.05 7.68 -6.77
N GLY A 102 0.32 8.35 -5.87
CA GLY A 102 -0.67 9.36 -6.18
C GLY A 102 -2.04 8.81 -6.58
N SER A 103 -2.21 7.48 -6.60
CA SER A 103 -3.48 6.83 -6.99
C SER A 103 -4.59 6.97 -5.95
N ASN A 104 -4.27 7.43 -4.74
CA ASN A 104 -5.21 7.58 -3.64
C ASN A 104 -5.93 6.25 -3.27
N LEU A 105 -5.28 5.11 -3.53
CA LEU A 105 -5.80 3.79 -3.18
C LEU A 105 -5.56 3.42 -1.72
N ILE A 106 -4.42 3.83 -1.17
CA ILE A 106 -4.04 3.57 0.22
C ILE A 106 -4.82 4.54 1.12
N THR A 107 -5.64 4.01 2.03
CA THR A 107 -6.53 4.79 2.90
C THR A 107 -5.96 4.97 4.30
N GLU A 108 -5.20 3.99 4.79
CA GLU A 108 -4.62 4.00 6.13
C GLU A 108 -3.43 3.04 6.20
N PHE A 109 -2.55 3.25 7.18
CA PHE A 109 -1.49 2.30 7.51
C PHE A 109 -1.19 2.27 9.01
N LEU A 110 -0.73 1.11 9.47
CA LEU A 110 -0.37 0.85 10.85
C LEU A 110 1.15 0.85 11.01
N VAL A 111 1.64 1.59 12.01
CA VAL A 111 3.02 1.53 12.48
C VAL A 111 3.05 0.86 13.85
N ILE A 112 3.88 -0.17 13.98
CA ILE A 112 4.08 -0.91 15.23
C ILE A 112 5.50 -0.62 15.72
N ASP A 113 5.60 0.01 16.89
CA ASP A 113 6.85 0.21 17.59
C ASP A 113 7.08 -0.98 18.54
N VAL A 114 8.17 -1.71 18.33
CA VAL A 114 8.59 -2.87 19.14
C VAL A 114 9.78 -2.55 20.06
#